data_AF-A0A5N7ZDZ9-F1
#
_entry.id   AF-A0A5N7ZDZ9-F1
#
_cell.length_a   1.000
_cell.length_b   1.000
_cell.length_c   1.000
_cell.angle_alpha   90.00
_cell.angle_beta   90.00
_cell.angle_gamma   90.00
#
_symmetry.space_group_name_H-M   'P 1'
#
loop_
_entity.id
_entity.type
_entity.pdbx_description
1 polymer ?
#
loop_
_entity_poly.entity_id
_entity_poly.type
_entity_poly.pdbx_seq_one_letter_code
_entity_poly.pdbx_strand_id
1 'polypeptide(L)'
;LAMMPGTSRSAASIIGGMAQGLSRKAAAEFSFFLAVPTMLAVTVYSIFVKTWGKGTATEMKGYEMILQDQDHITFFIIGNVVAFIVALVAVKTFINVLTKYGFKFWGWYRIVVGIGLLLYFYSAK
;
A
#
# COMPACT_ATOMS: atom_id res chain seq x y z
N LEU A 1 3.18 3.43 -13.49
CA LEU A 1 3.80 2.24 -12.85
C LEU A 1 3.01 1.73 -11.64
N ALA A 2 2.64 2.57 -10.68
CA ALA A 2 1.96 2.14 -9.45
C ALA A 2 0.56 1.48 -9.63
N MET A 3 -0.03 1.56 -10.83
CA MET A 3 -1.31 0.90 -11.16
C MET A 3 -1.19 -0.61 -11.38
N MET A 4 0.02 -1.13 -11.61
CA MET A 4 0.26 -2.57 -11.70
C MET A 4 0.31 -3.16 -10.28
N PRO A 5 -0.58 -4.10 -9.92
CA PRO A 5 -0.57 -4.74 -8.60
C PRO A 5 0.80 -5.34 -8.26
N GLY A 6 1.26 -5.16 -7.02
CA GLY A 6 2.59 -5.57 -6.58
C GLY A 6 3.71 -4.56 -6.88
N THR A 7 3.46 -3.57 -7.74
CA THR A 7 4.37 -2.42 -7.87
C THR A 7 4.19 -1.50 -6.68
N SER A 8 5.23 -1.37 -5.84
CA SER A 8 5.23 -0.42 -4.73
C SER A 8 5.08 1.00 -5.26
N ARG A 9 3.96 1.65 -4.91
CA ARG A 9 3.68 3.05 -5.27
C ARG A 9 4.80 3.97 -4.78
N SER A 10 5.17 3.88 -3.50
CA SER A 10 6.21 4.73 -2.91
C SER A 10 7.56 4.54 -3.59
N ALA A 11 7.97 3.30 -3.89
CA ALA A 11 9.22 3.08 -4.61
C ALA A 11 9.18 3.68 -6.03
N ALA A 12 8.07 3.51 -6.75
CA ALA A 12 7.93 4.02 -8.11
C ALA A 12 8.00 5.56 -8.17
N SER A 13 7.31 6.27 -7.27
CA SER A 13 7.36 7.74 -7.21
C SER A 13 8.70 8.27 -6.69
N ILE A 14 9.32 7.62 -5.70
CA ILE A 14 10.63 8.06 -5.18
C ILE A 14 11.73 7.86 -6.22
N ILE A 15 11.80 6.67 -6.84
CA ILE A 15 12.79 6.39 -7.88
C ILE A 15 12.57 7.30 -9.09
N GLY A 16 11.32 7.51 -9.50
CA GLY A 16 10.98 8.47 -10.54
C GLY A 16 11.45 9.89 -10.19
N GLY A 17 11.18 10.36 -8.96
CA GLY A 17 11.63 11.67 -8.50
C GLY A 17 13.15 11.81 -8.48
N MET A 18 13.88 10.79 -8.03
CA MET A 18 15.34 10.77 -8.07
C MET A 18 15.88 10.78 -9.50
N ALA A 19 15.24 10.07 -10.43
CA ALA A 19 15.60 10.10 -11.84
C ALA A 19 15.38 11.49 -12.47
N GLN A 20 14.49 12.31 -11.90
CA GLN A 20 14.29 13.71 -12.24
C GLN A 20 15.20 14.69 -11.46
N GLY A 21 16.19 14.18 -10.72
CA GLY A 21 17.18 14.99 -10.01
C GLY A 21 16.81 15.39 -8.57
N LEU A 22 15.68 14.92 -8.03
CA LEU A 22 15.36 15.15 -6.62
C LEU A 22 16.31 14.38 -5.69
N SER A 23 16.66 15.00 -4.56
CA SER A 23 17.37 14.28 -3.50
C SER A 23 16.49 13.14 -2.95
N ARG A 24 17.10 12.10 -2.39
CA ARG A 24 16.37 10.97 -1.76
C ARG A 24 15.32 11.43 -0.76
N LYS A 25 15.68 12.43 0.07
CA LYS A 25 14.79 13.01 1.07
C LYS A 25 13.61 13.73 0.42
N ALA A 26 13.89 14.64 -0.51
CA ALA A 26 12.84 15.40 -1.20
C ALA A 26 11.91 14.48 -2.01
N ALA A 27 12.44 13.47 -2.68
CA ALA A 27 11.66 12.48 -3.42
C ALA A 27 10.77 11.64 -2.48
N ALA A 28 11.27 11.26 -1.30
CA ALA A 28 10.50 10.57 -0.27
C ALA A 28 9.36 11.44 0.27
N GLU A 29 9.65 12.67 0.69
CA GLU A 29 8.65 13.62 1.19
C GLU A 29 7.58 13.89 0.14
N PHE A 30 7.96 14.18 -1.10
CA PHE A 30 7.04 14.35 -2.23
C PHE A 30 6.16 13.12 -2.42
N SER A 31 6.75 11.92 -2.38
CA SER A 31 6.00 10.67 -2.53
C SER A 31 4.97 10.46 -1.41
N PHE A 32 5.26 10.87 -0.17
CA PHE A 32 4.31 10.78 0.94
C PHE A 32 3.25 11.89 0.88
N PHE A 33 3.56 13.08 0.38
CA PHE A 33 2.55 14.10 0.14
C PHE A 33 1.59 13.70 -0.99
N LEU A 34 2.13 13.23 -2.12
CA LEU A 34 1.34 12.71 -3.24
C LEU A 34 0.45 11.54 -2.80
N ALA A 35 0.86 10.79 -1.78
CA ALA A 35 0.11 9.67 -1.25
C ALA A 35 -1.26 10.05 -0.69
N VAL A 36 -1.37 11.23 -0.08
CA VAL A 36 -2.57 11.64 0.65
C VAL A 36 -3.79 11.76 -0.29
N PRO A 37 -3.77 12.60 -1.34
CA PRO A 37 -4.91 12.73 -2.23
C PRO A 37 -5.14 11.45 -3.06
N THR A 38 -4.07 10.76 -3.46
CA THR A 38 -4.20 9.56 -4.30
C THR A 38 -4.81 8.37 -3.56
N MET A 39 -4.38 8.10 -2.32
CA MET A 39 -4.97 7.01 -1.53
C MET A 39 -6.34 7.35 -1.02
N LEU A 40 -6.63 8.63 -0.72
CA LEU A 40 -7.97 9.04 -0.38
C LEU A 40 -8.93 8.76 -1.54
N ALA A 41 -8.56 9.16 -2.76
CA ALA A 41 -9.36 8.87 -3.95
C ALA A 41 -9.59 7.37 -4.16
N VAL A 42 -8.53 6.56 -4.02
CA VAL A 42 -8.62 5.09 -4.13
C VAL A 42 -9.47 4.48 -3.02
N THR A 43 -9.41 5.02 -1.79
CA THR A 43 -10.20 4.55 -0.65
C THR A 43 -11.68 4.84 -0.87
N VAL A 44 -12.03 6.07 -1.26
CA VAL A 44 -13.39 6.46 -1.60
C VAL A 44 -13.92 5.60 -2.75
N TYR A 45 -13.13 5.42 -3.80
CA TYR A 45 -13.49 4.53 -4.90
C TYR A 45 -13.74 3.10 -4.42
N SER A 46 -12.87 2.55 -3.56
CA SER A 46 -12.95 1.18 -3.07
C SER A 46 -14.15 0.93 -2.16
N ILE A 47 -14.57 1.93 -1.39
CA ILE A 47 -15.69 1.82 -0.45
C ILE A 47 -17.03 2.04 -1.16
N PHE A 48 -17.13 3.07 -2.00
CA PHE A 48 -18.43 3.53 -2.52
C PHE A 48 -18.69 3.16 -3.97
N VAL A 49 -17.66 3.16 -4.82
CA VAL A 49 -17.84 3.03 -6.27
C VAL A 49 -17.62 1.60 -6.73
N LYS A 50 -16.54 0.97 -6.27
CA LYS A 50 -16.15 -0.39 -6.65
C LYS A 50 -17.15 -1.40 -6.11
N THR A 51 -17.57 -2.29 -6.99
CA THR A 51 -18.31 -3.49 -6.62
C THR A 51 -17.33 -4.65 -6.48
N TRP A 52 -17.30 -5.28 -5.30
CA TRP A 52 -16.47 -6.44 -5.00
C TRP A 52 -17.23 -7.73 -5.33
N GLY A 53 -16.52 -8.77 -5.74
CA GLY A 53 -17.16 -10.05 -6.12
C GLY A 53 -18.10 -9.94 -7.34
N LYS A 54 -17.92 -8.93 -8.20
CA LYS A 54 -18.80 -8.68 -9.35
C LYS A 54 -18.97 -9.95 -10.19
N GLY A 55 -20.22 -10.35 -10.44
CA GLY A 55 -20.53 -11.59 -11.17
C GLY A 55 -20.47 -12.87 -10.34
N THR A 56 -20.46 -12.76 -9.01
CA THR A 56 -20.60 -13.89 -8.07
C THR A 56 -21.82 -13.70 -7.19
N ALA A 57 -22.25 -14.74 -6.46
CA ALA A 57 -23.39 -14.66 -5.54
C ALA A 57 -23.16 -13.69 -4.35
N THR A 58 -21.93 -13.24 -4.13
CA THR A 58 -21.53 -12.36 -3.01
C THR A 58 -21.16 -10.96 -3.50
N GLU A 59 -21.86 -10.46 -4.52
CA GLU A 59 -21.64 -9.12 -5.07
C GLU A 59 -22.06 -8.04 -4.05
N MET A 60 -21.12 -7.21 -3.60
CA MET A 60 -21.37 -6.17 -2.59
C MET A 60 -20.48 -4.94 -2.79
N LYS A 61 -20.93 -3.77 -2.32
CA LYS A 61 -20.14 -2.55 -2.19
C LYS A 61 -19.25 -2.62 -0.95
N GLY A 62 -18.17 -1.82 -0.94
CA GLY A 62 -17.24 -1.82 0.19
C GLY A 62 -17.89 -1.34 1.50
N TYR A 63 -18.80 -0.37 1.46
CA TYR A 63 -19.54 0.04 2.67
C TYR A 63 -20.49 -1.05 3.18
N GLU A 64 -21.05 -1.88 2.30
CA GLU A 64 -21.91 -3.02 2.68
C GLU A 64 -21.10 -4.10 3.38
N MET A 65 -19.89 -4.38 2.89
CA MET A 65 -18.95 -5.30 3.54
C MET A 65 -18.55 -4.81 4.95
N ILE A 66 -18.38 -3.50 5.14
CA ILE A 66 -18.02 -2.93 6.43
C ILE A 66 -19.20 -2.99 7.41
N LEU A 67 -20.41 -2.74 6.93
CA LEU A 67 -21.64 -2.64 7.74
C LEU A 67 -22.39 -3.98 7.88
N GLN A 68 -21.79 -5.09 7.43
CA GLN A 68 -22.44 -6.40 7.39
C GLN A 68 -22.90 -6.87 8.79
N ASP A 69 -22.04 -6.71 9.80
CA ASP A 69 -22.36 -6.99 11.19
C ASP A 69 -21.46 -6.15 12.14
N GLN A 70 -21.68 -6.31 13.44
CA GLN A 70 -20.93 -5.56 14.46
C GLN A 70 -19.44 -5.93 14.53
N ASP A 71 -19.08 -7.17 14.19
CA ASP A 71 -17.70 -7.65 14.21
C ASP A 71 -16.90 -7.02 13.05
N HIS A 72 -17.48 -6.93 11.85
CA HIS A 72 -16.86 -6.29 10.69
C HIS A 72 -16.56 -4.81 10.93
N ILE A 73 -17.51 -4.09 11.52
CA ILE A 73 -17.31 -2.68 11.91
C ILE A 73 -16.17 -2.57 12.92
N THR A 74 -16.16 -3.46 13.92
CA THR A 74 -15.15 -3.46 14.99
C THR A 74 -13.75 -3.75 14.42
N PHE A 75 -13.61 -4.77 13.59
CA PHE A 75 -12.35 -5.10 12.93
C PHE A 75 -11.88 -3.99 11.98
N PHE A 76 -12.80 -3.35 11.25
CA PHE A 76 -12.45 -2.24 10.37
C PHE A 76 -11.89 -1.05 11.17
N ILE A 77 -12.51 -0.68 12.29
CA ILE A 77 -12.05 0.41 13.15
C ILE A 77 -10.69 0.07 13.79
N ILE A 78 -10.57 -1.11 14.40
CA ILE A 78 -9.31 -1.56 15.02
C ILE A 78 -8.19 -1.59 13.99
N GLY A 79 -8.45 -2.15 12.81
CA GLY A 79 -7.48 -2.20 11.71
C GLY A 79 -7.01 -0.80 11.28
N ASN A 80 -7.92 0.17 11.17
CA ASN A 80 -7.58 1.55 10.84
C ASN A 80 -6.73 2.21 11.95
N VAL A 81 -7.09 2.03 13.22
CA VAL A 81 -6.34 2.60 14.35
C VAL A 81 -4.93 2.00 14.43
N VAL A 82 -4.81 0.68 14.33
CA VAL A 82 -3.52 -0.01 14.33
C VAL A 82 -2.68 0.43 13.14
N ALA A 83 -3.26 0.45 11.94
CA ALA A 83 -2.56 0.90 10.74
C ALA A 83 -2.08 2.35 10.84
N PHE A 84 -2.88 3.24 11.43
CA PHE A 84 -2.50 4.64 11.65
C PHE A 84 -1.29 4.77 12.57
N ILE A 85 -1.33 4.12 13.74
CA ILE A 85 -0.23 4.16 14.72
C ILE A 85 1.06 3.58 14.11
N VAL A 86 0.95 2.41 13.45
CA VAL A 86 2.10 1.76 12.80
C VAL A 86 2.64 2.64 11.66
N ALA A 87 1.78 3.30 10.88
CA ALA A 87 2.20 4.18 9.80
C ALA A 87 3.01 5.38 10.31
N LEU A 88 2.62 6.00 11.44
CA LEU A 88 3.37 7.12 12.04
C LEU A 88 4.82 6.73 12.36
N VAL A 89 5.00 5.56 12.98
CA VAL A 89 6.33 5.03 13.32
C VAL A 89 7.09 4.62 12.06
N ALA A 90 6.41 3.93 11.14
CA ALA A 90 7.00 3.39 9.92
C ALA A 90 7.49 4.49 8.98
N VAL A 91 6.72 5.56 8.75
CA VAL A 91 7.11 6.66 7.85
C VAL A 91 8.38 7.35 8.34
N LYS A 92 8.43 7.71 9.64
CA LYS A 92 9.61 8.37 10.24
C LYS A 92 10.84 7.47 10.13
N THR A 93 10.71 6.20 10.50
CA THR A 93 11.80 5.24 10.46
C THR A 93 12.26 4.98 9.02
N PHE A 94 11.32 4.82 8.09
CA PHE A 94 11.58 4.58 6.69
C PHE A 94 12.37 5.72 6.05
N ILE A 95 11.95 6.98 6.24
CA ILE A 95 12.66 8.14 5.67
C ILE A 95 14.10 8.20 6.21
N ASN A 96 14.29 7.97 7.52
CA ASN A 96 15.62 7.96 8.13
C ASN A 96 16.53 6.84 7.59
N VAL A 97 16.00 5.61 7.48
CA VAL A 97 16.75 4.47 6.94
C VAL A 97 17.05 4.68 5.47
N LEU A 98 16.08 5.16 4.69
CA LEU A 98 16.22 5.37 3.27
C LEU A 98 17.27 6.43 2.94
N THR A 99 17.25 7.54 3.67
CA THR A 99 18.22 8.64 3.48
C THR A 99 19.65 8.20 3.82
N LYS A 100 19.83 7.31 4.80
CA LYS A 100 21.15 6.82 5.22
C LYS A 100 21.69 5.64 4.39
N TYR A 101 20.85 4.65 4.07
CA TYR A 101 21.28 3.38 3.46
C TYR A 101 20.79 3.16 2.02
N GLY A 102 19.87 4.01 1.53
CA GLY A 102 19.31 3.90 0.18
C GLY A 102 18.38 2.71 -0.03
N PHE A 103 18.14 2.37 -1.31
CA PHE A 103 17.14 1.36 -1.70
C PHE A 103 17.64 -0.08 -1.77
N LYS A 104 18.95 -0.33 -1.66
CA LYS A 104 19.55 -1.66 -1.94
C LYS A 104 18.93 -2.76 -1.09
N PHE A 105 18.79 -2.51 0.22
CA PHE A 105 18.15 -3.44 1.16
C PHE A 105 16.71 -3.78 0.76
N TRP A 106 15.92 -2.75 0.43
CA TRP A 106 14.53 -2.91 -0.01
C TRP A 106 14.39 -3.67 -1.32
N GLY A 107 15.36 -3.55 -2.24
CA GLY A 107 15.41 -4.30 -3.48
C GLY A 107 15.55 -5.81 -3.23
N TRP A 108 16.55 -6.20 -2.42
CA TRP A 108 16.75 -7.60 -2.04
C TRP A 108 15.56 -8.18 -1.28
N TYR A 109 14.99 -7.43 -0.33
CA TYR A 109 13.77 -7.81 0.36
C TYR A 109 12.64 -8.16 -0.62
N ARG A 110 12.39 -7.33 -1.64
CA ARG A 110 11.35 -7.59 -2.65
C ARG A 110 11.63 -8.81 -3.52
N ILE A 111 12.89 -9.08 -3.87
CA ILE A 111 13.27 -10.28 -4.62
C ILE A 111 12.97 -11.53 -3.81
N VAL A 112 13.38 -11.57 -2.55
CA VAL A 112 13.15 -12.72 -1.65
C VAL A 112 11.66 -12.96 -1.44
N VAL A 113 10.89 -11.92 -1.11
CA VAL A 113 9.43 -12.03 -0.94
C VAL A 113 8.75 -12.46 -2.24
N GLY A 114 9.18 -11.93 -3.39
CA GLY A 114 8.66 -12.31 -4.70
C GLY A 114 8.88 -13.79 -5.01
N ILE A 115 10.08 -14.31 -4.76
CA ILE A 115 10.39 -15.74 -4.90
C ILE A 115 9.54 -16.57 -3.93
N GLY A 116 9.41 -16.16 -2.68
CA GLY A 116 8.57 -16.84 -1.69
C GLY A 116 7.10 -16.94 -2.11
N LEU A 117 6.53 -15.85 -2.62
CA LEU A 117 5.16 -15.85 -3.15
C LEU A 117 5.02 -16.77 -4.37
N LEU A 118 6.00 -16.76 -5.30
CA LEU A 118 5.99 -17.65 -6.45
C LEU A 118 6.00 -19.12 -6.04
N LEU A 119 6.86 -19.50 -5.09
CA LEU A 119 6.90 -20.86 -4.55
C LEU A 119 5.58 -21.22 -3.86
N TYR A 120 5.04 -20.33 -3.03
CA TYR A 120 3.76 -20.56 -2.34
C TYR A 120 2.61 -20.83 -3.31
N PHE A 121 2.42 -19.98 -4.33
CA PHE A 121 1.36 -20.17 -5.31
C PHE A 121 1.61 -21.34 -6.27
N TYR A 122 2.87 -21.70 -6.50
CA TYR A 122 3.21 -22.90 -7.26
C TYR A 122 2.88 -24.18 -6.50
N SER A 123 3.13 -24.21 -5.19
CA SER A 123 2.83 -25.36 -4.32
C SER A 123 1.38 -25.45 -3.84
N ALA A 124 0.62 -24.35 -3.89
CA ALA A 124 -0.81 -24.31 -3.54
C ALA A 124 -1.74 -24.68 -4.71
N LYS A 125 -1.17 -25.02 -5.87
CA LYS A 125 -1.85 -25.71 -6.97
C LYS A 125 -1.81 -27.21 -6.72
#